data_AF-A0A0S7XTZ4-F1
#
_entry.id   AF-A0A0S7XTZ4-F1
#
_cell.length_a   1.000
_cell.length_b   1.000
_cell.length_c   1.000
_cell.angle_alpha   90.00
_cell.angle_beta   90.00
_cell.angle_gamma   90.00
#
_symmetry.space_group_name_H-M   'P 1'
#
loop_
_entity.id
_entity.type
_entity.pdbx_description
1 polymer ?
#
loop_
_entity_poly.entity_id
_entity_poly.type
_entity_poly.pdbx_seq_one_letter_code
_entity_poly.pdbx_strand_id
1 'polypeptide(L)'
;MRENIVKKHGLTLIEVLVAINLASALFLILSLSLNQSLRAVDRGKAEGQVMAELIGIKNILWHELFNIYHEGEKRTFFQGDENSLSFLTFTPLQGLVPGGIGVVEFRYEDGKIFTKQRPFTKEEDIRDLEDIEPICLLENVDTFKITYLADIKGLWDRFDWEDHWKNRLPLAIKAEIKKGHHTTTIWVPLLKSKFQ
;
A
#
# COMPACT_ATOMS: atom_id res chain seq x y z
N MET A 1 -86.15 20.30 -1.52
CA MET A 1 -84.77 20.32 -0.98
C MET A 1 -84.40 18.87 -0.69
N ARG A 2 -83.56 18.23 -1.51
CA ARG A 2 -83.14 16.83 -1.31
C ARG A 2 -81.83 16.83 -0.54
N GLU A 3 -81.83 16.33 0.70
CA GLU A 3 -80.60 16.04 1.43
C GLU A 3 -79.88 14.88 0.76
N ASN A 4 -78.67 15.13 0.26
CA ASN A 4 -77.76 14.08 -0.17
C ASN A 4 -77.19 13.41 1.08
N ILE A 5 -77.73 12.25 1.45
CA ILE A 5 -77.17 11.40 2.50
C ILE A 5 -75.86 10.80 1.96
N VAL A 6 -74.73 11.40 2.34
CA VAL A 6 -73.40 10.83 2.09
C VAL A 6 -73.24 9.60 2.98
N LYS A 7 -73.34 8.40 2.39
CA LYS A 7 -73.00 7.14 3.08
C LYS A 7 -71.51 7.13 3.38
N LYS A 8 -71.13 7.38 4.64
CA LYS A 8 -69.79 7.08 5.15
C LYS A 8 -69.59 5.56 5.11
N HIS A 9 -68.83 5.07 4.15
CA HIS A 9 -68.39 3.67 4.12
C HIS A 9 -67.31 3.49 5.19
N GLY A 10 -67.58 2.67 6.19
CA GLY A 10 -66.58 2.27 7.19
C GLY A 10 -65.58 1.29 6.58
N LEU A 11 -64.32 1.35 7.03
CA LEU A 11 -63.29 0.40 6.61
C LEU A 11 -63.72 -1.03 6.95
N THR A 12 -63.55 -1.92 5.99
CA THR A 12 -63.80 -3.34 6.23
C THR A 12 -62.66 -3.96 7.03
N LEU A 13 -62.95 -4.95 7.87
CA LEU A 13 -61.93 -5.68 8.64
C LEU A 13 -60.82 -6.24 7.73
N ILE A 14 -61.20 -6.68 6.53
CA ILE A 14 -60.27 -7.21 5.54
C ILE A 14 -59.34 -6.14 4.96
N GLU A 15 -59.83 -4.92 4.70
CA GLU A 15 -58.96 -3.81 4.28
C GLU A 15 -57.92 -3.46 5.35
N VAL A 16 -58.33 -3.43 6.62
CA VAL A 16 -57.40 -3.14 7.72
C VAL A 16 -56.31 -4.21 7.79
N LEU A 17 -56.70 -5.49 7.67
CA LEU A 17 -55.76 -6.61 7.72
C LEU A 17 -54.80 -6.58 6.51
N VAL A 18 -55.30 -6.31 5.32
CA VAL A 18 -54.47 -6.15 4.11
C VAL A 18 -53.52 -4.96 4.25
N ALA A 19 -54.00 -3.81 4.75
CA ALA A 19 -53.17 -2.62 4.96
C ALA A 19 -52.04 -2.87 5.96
N ILE A 20 -52.31 -3.57 7.06
CA ILE A 20 -51.29 -3.93 8.05
C ILE A 20 -50.26 -4.88 7.45
N ASN A 21 -50.69 -5.91 6.71
CA ASN A 21 -49.76 -6.83 6.05
C ASN A 21 -48.86 -6.13 5.03
N LEU A 22 -49.43 -5.23 4.22
CA LEU A 22 -48.65 -4.43 3.27
C LEU A 22 -47.67 -3.51 3.99
N ALA A 23 -48.10 -2.85 5.06
CA ALA A 23 -47.21 -2.00 5.87
C ALA A 23 -46.08 -2.83 6.48
N SER A 24 -46.37 -4.00 7.07
CA SER A 24 -45.37 -4.90 7.62
C SER A 24 -44.39 -5.40 6.55
N ALA A 25 -44.85 -5.77 5.37
CA ALA A 25 -44.00 -6.16 4.26
C ALA A 25 -43.08 -5.02 3.81
N LEU A 26 -43.59 -3.79 3.74
CA LEU A 26 -42.79 -2.60 3.43
C LEU A 26 -41.71 -2.36 4.49
N PHE A 27 -42.07 -2.41 5.77
CA PHE A 27 -41.10 -2.25 6.86
C PHE A 27 -40.02 -3.33 6.84
N LEU A 28 -40.39 -4.57 6.51
CA LEU A 28 -39.42 -5.66 6.33
C LEU A 28 -38.45 -5.35 5.19
N ILE A 29 -38.94 -4.97 4.01
CA ILE A 29 -38.08 -4.63 2.87
C ILE A 29 -37.14 -3.47 3.21
N LEU A 30 -37.65 -2.44 3.89
CA LEU A 30 -36.85 -1.30 4.35
C LEU A 30 -35.76 -1.75 5.33
N SER A 31 -36.10 -2.60 6.30
CA SER A 31 -35.15 -3.13 7.27
C SER A 31 -34.06 -3.96 6.60
N LEU A 32 -34.43 -4.86 5.67
CA LEU A 32 -33.46 -5.65 4.89
C LEU A 32 -32.53 -4.76 4.08
N SER A 33 -33.07 -3.74 3.42
CA SER A 33 -32.28 -2.81 2.60
C SER A 33 -31.30 -2.01 3.45
N LEU A 34 -31.75 -1.49 4.59
CA LEU A 34 -30.90 -0.73 5.50
C LEU A 34 -29.77 -1.59 6.08
N ASN A 35 -30.08 -2.83 6.49
CA ASN A 35 -29.09 -3.78 6.99
C ASN A 35 -28.05 -4.16 5.92
N GLN A 36 -28.48 -4.33 4.66
CA GLN A 36 -27.56 -4.58 3.56
C GLN A 36 -26.65 -3.39 3.29
N SER A 37 -27.19 -2.17 3.29
CA SER A 37 -26.41 -0.94 3.14
C SER A 37 -25.35 -0.79 4.23
N LEU A 38 -25.70 -1.06 5.50
CA LEU A 38 -24.75 -1.01 6.61
C LEU A 38 -23.61 -2.01 6.41
N ARG A 39 -23.92 -3.27 6.06
CA ARG A 39 -22.89 -4.29 5.78
C ARG A 39 -21.99 -3.92 4.60
N ALA A 40 -22.56 -3.30 3.57
CA ALA A 40 -21.80 -2.83 2.42
C ALA A 40 -20.82 -1.71 2.81
N VAL A 41 -21.26 -0.77 3.66
CA VAL A 41 -20.40 0.29 4.20
C VAL A 41 -19.27 -0.28 5.04
N ASP A 42 -19.57 -1.25 5.93
CA ASP A 42 -18.54 -1.86 6.77
C ASP A 42 -17.49 -2.63 5.95
N ARG A 43 -17.93 -3.35 4.92
CA ARG A 43 -17.00 -3.99 3.96
C ARG A 43 -16.17 -2.95 3.23
N GLY A 44 -16.78 -1.88 2.75
CA GLY A 44 -16.08 -0.79 2.06
C GLY A 44 -15.04 -0.10 2.96
N LYS A 45 -15.31 0.05 4.25
CA LYS A 45 -14.34 0.58 5.22
C LYS A 45 -13.16 -0.38 5.41
N ALA A 46 -13.42 -1.68 5.55
CA ALA A 46 -12.37 -2.69 5.71
C ALA A 46 -11.47 -2.75 4.47
N GLU A 47 -12.04 -2.77 3.27
CA GLU A 47 -11.28 -2.73 2.01
C GLU A 47 -10.53 -1.41 1.84
N GLY A 48 -11.16 -0.29 2.19
CA GLY A 48 -10.56 1.04 2.16
C GLY A 48 -9.35 1.17 3.07
N GLN A 49 -9.37 0.52 4.24
CA GLN A 49 -8.23 0.49 5.16
C GLN A 49 -7.04 -0.26 4.54
N VAL A 50 -7.27 -1.43 3.93
CA VAL A 50 -6.21 -2.18 3.24
C VAL A 50 -5.61 -1.34 2.11
N MET A 51 -6.43 -0.60 1.36
CA MET A 51 -5.92 0.31 0.32
C MET A 51 -5.08 1.46 0.88
N ALA A 52 -5.53 2.08 1.96
CA ALA A 52 -4.80 3.17 2.60
C ALA A 52 -3.41 2.69 3.07
N GLU A 53 -3.33 1.50 3.65
CA GLU A 53 -2.08 0.87 4.07
C GLU A 53 -1.15 0.58 2.87
N LEU A 54 -1.69 0.01 1.78
CA LEU A 54 -0.92 -0.25 0.55
C LEU A 54 -0.41 1.03 -0.14
N ILE A 55 -1.20 2.10 -0.11
CA ILE A 55 -0.78 3.42 -0.60
C ILE A 55 0.31 4.00 0.30
N GLY A 56 0.18 3.84 1.62
CA GLY A 56 1.17 4.27 2.60
C GLY A 56 2.54 3.66 2.37
N ILE A 57 2.63 2.32 2.31
CA ILE A 57 3.89 1.63 2.05
C ILE A 57 4.46 1.99 0.68
N LYS A 58 3.59 2.16 -0.33
CA LYS A 58 4.02 2.56 -1.67
C LYS A 58 4.68 3.93 -1.67
N ASN A 59 4.10 4.90 -0.97
CA ASN A 59 4.65 6.23 -0.91
C ASN A 59 5.97 6.26 -0.14
N ILE A 60 6.09 5.46 0.93
CA ILE A 60 7.33 5.26 1.68
C ILE A 60 8.44 4.70 0.77
N LEU A 61 8.19 3.56 0.12
CA LEU A 61 9.16 2.93 -0.77
C LEU A 61 9.51 3.85 -1.94
N TRP A 62 8.53 4.49 -2.57
CA TRP A 62 8.77 5.43 -3.65
C TRP A 62 9.69 6.57 -3.19
N HIS A 63 9.38 7.21 -2.06
CA HIS A 63 10.12 8.36 -1.57
C HIS A 63 11.57 8.00 -1.23
N GLU A 64 11.81 6.89 -0.54
CA GLU A 64 13.17 6.51 -0.16
C GLU A 64 14.01 6.03 -1.35
N LEU A 65 13.41 5.24 -2.26
CA LEU A 65 14.08 4.74 -3.46
C LEU A 65 14.36 5.83 -4.49
N PHE A 66 13.46 6.81 -4.61
CA PHE A 66 13.68 7.94 -5.52
C PHE A 66 14.82 8.84 -5.04
N ASN A 67 15.05 8.92 -3.73
CA ASN A 67 16.08 9.75 -3.11
C ASN A 67 17.36 8.97 -2.74
N ILE A 68 17.65 7.87 -3.44
CA ILE A 68 18.88 7.10 -3.23
C ILE A 68 20.10 8.00 -3.43
N TYR A 69 20.99 7.97 -2.45
CA TYR A 69 22.27 8.64 -2.48
C TYR A 69 23.25 7.90 -3.40
N HIS A 70 23.90 8.62 -4.31
CA HIS A 70 24.97 8.09 -5.14
C HIS A 70 26.09 9.13 -5.35
N GLU A 71 27.32 8.82 -4.90
CA GLU A 71 28.49 9.64 -5.16
C GLU A 71 29.30 9.04 -6.33
N GLY A 72 28.77 9.21 -7.55
CA GLY A 72 29.35 8.66 -8.78
C GLY A 72 29.58 7.13 -8.73
N GLU A 73 30.53 6.63 -9.51
CA GLU A 73 30.84 5.18 -9.57
C GLU A 73 31.65 4.66 -8.38
N LYS A 74 32.18 5.53 -7.51
CA LYS A 74 33.15 5.12 -6.48
C LYS A 74 32.53 4.80 -5.12
N ARG A 75 31.35 5.32 -4.80
CA ARG A 75 30.68 5.12 -3.49
C ARG A 75 29.17 5.01 -3.65
N THR A 76 28.73 3.93 -4.29
CA THR A 76 27.33 3.52 -4.28
C THR A 76 27.19 2.32 -3.35
N PHE A 77 26.54 2.48 -2.21
CA PHE A 77 26.08 1.35 -1.41
C PHE A 77 24.63 1.05 -1.78
N PHE A 78 24.46 -0.07 -2.49
CA PHE A 78 23.17 -0.64 -2.83
C PHE A 78 23.33 -2.15 -2.90
N GLN A 79 22.52 -2.86 -2.12
CA GLN A 79 22.42 -4.31 -2.13
C GLN A 79 20.97 -4.68 -1.96
N GLY A 80 20.50 -5.66 -2.72
CA GLY A 80 19.18 -6.20 -2.52
C GLY A 80 19.04 -7.59 -3.11
N ASP A 81 18.02 -8.27 -2.64
CA ASP A 81 17.59 -9.60 -3.04
C ASP A 81 16.06 -9.58 -3.13
N GLU A 82 15.44 -10.74 -3.35
CA GLU A 82 14.01 -10.81 -3.66
C GLU A 82 13.13 -10.23 -2.52
N ASN A 83 13.61 -10.28 -1.28
CA ASN A 83 12.84 -9.95 -0.08
C ASN A 83 13.45 -8.81 0.76
N SER A 84 14.67 -8.37 0.46
CA SER A 84 15.34 -7.32 1.21
C SER A 84 16.09 -6.36 0.30
N LEU A 85 16.27 -5.14 0.79
CA LEU A 85 16.90 -4.08 0.04
C LEU A 85 17.53 -3.08 1.00
N SER A 86 18.84 -2.84 0.85
CA SER A 86 19.61 -1.90 1.64
C SER A 86 20.36 -0.91 0.76
N PHE A 87 20.28 0.37 1.12
CA PHE A 87 20.85 1.47 0.36
C PHE A 87 21.06 2.72 1.21
N LEU A 88 21.77 3.70 0.65
CA LEU A 88 21.89 5.04 1.20
C LEU A 88 20.82 5.96 0.61
N THR A 89 20.21 6.83 1.42
CA THR A 89 19.20 7.80 0.96
C THR A 89 19.43 9.18 1.57
N PHE A 90 19.08 10.24 0.85
CA PHE A 90 19.09 11.61 1.36
C PHE A 90 17.90 11.92 2.28
N THR A 91 16.88 11.06 2.28
CA THR A 91 15.62 11.31 2.98
C THR A 91 15.18 10.07 3.74
N PRO A 92 15.92 9.64 4.78
CA PRO A 92 15.47 8.55 5.63
C PRO A 92 14.13 8.91 6.28
N LEU A 93 13.25 7.93 6.45
CA LEU A 93 12.00 8.10 7.19
C LEU A 93 12.27 8.68 8.59
N GLN A 94 11.38 9.60 8.98
CA GLN A 94 11.27 10.13 10.35
C GLN A 94 12.52 10.83 10.91
N GLY A 95 13.04 11.86 10.24
CA GLY A 95 13.78 12.93 10.92
C GLY A 95 15.01 12.51 11.73
N LEU A 96 15.52 11.26 11.55
CA LEU A 96 16.69 10.74 12.27
C LEU A 96 17.91 11.63 12.02
N VAL A 97 17.99 12.28 10.86
CA VAL A 97 18.96 13.33 10.56
C VAL A 97 18.33 14.39 9.66
N PRO A 98 18.03 15.60 10.15
CA PRO A 98 17.69 16.72 9.28
C PRO A 98 18.84 17.00 8.31
N GLY A 99 18.64 16.72 7.02
CA GLY A 99 19.60 17.05 5.96
C GLY A 99 20.84 16.14 5.85
N GLY A 100 20.80 14.93 6.42
CA GLY A 100 21.89 13.95 6.34
C GLY A 100 21.57 12.74 5.47
N ILE A 101 22.60 11.96 5.12
CA ILE A 101 22.45 10.67 4.45
C ILE A 101 22.10 9.63 5.51
N GLY A 102 21.16 8.74 5.22
CA GLY A 102 20.81 7.60 6.07
C GLY A 102 21.10 6.27 5.37
N VAL A 103 21.50 5.27 6.13
CA VAL A 103 21.43 3.87 5.72
C VAL A 103 20.04 3.36 6.00
N VAL A 104 19.38 2.78 4.99
CA VAL A 104 18.08 2.16 5.13
C VAL A 104 18.14 0.73 4.66
N GLU A 105 17.46 -0.15 5.39
CA GLU A 105 17.16 -1.51 4.99
C GLU A 105 15.65 -1.72 5.03
N PHE A 106 15.10 -2.31 3.97
CA PHE A 106 13.79 -2.94 3.96
C PHE A 106 13.96 -4.45 3.98
N ARG A 107 13.12 -5.13 4.75
CA ARG A 107 13.11 -6.60 4.80
C ARG A 107 11.68 -7.12 4.92
N TYR A 108 11.36 -8.14 4.15
CA TYR A 108 10.15 -8.92 4.31
C TYR A 108 10.44 -10.22 5.07
N GLU A 109 9.75 -10.42 6.18
CA GLU A 109 9.88 -11.58 7.05
C GLU A 109 8.55 -11.84 7.76
N ASP A 110 8.15 -13.11 7.89
CA ASP A 110 6.94 -13.54 8.61
C ASP A 110 5.65 -12.79 8.24
N GLY A 111 5.47 -12.48 6.94
CA GLY A 111 4.28 -11.77 6.46
C GLY A 111 4.27 -10.28 6.83
N LYS A 112 5.42 -9.70 7.18
CA LYS A 112 5.57 -8.29 7.54
C LYS A 112 6.69 -7.64 6.75
N ILE A 113 6.51 -6.36 6.42
CA ILE A 113 7.57 -5.52 5.84
C ILE A 113 8.10 -4.62 6.94
N PHE A 114 9.39 -4.73 7.20
CA PHE A 114 10.12 -3.93 8.17
C PHE A 114 11.05 -2.94 7.48
N THR A 115 11.36 -1.87 8.20
CA THR A 115 12.49 -1.00 7.88
C THR A 115 13.41 -0.80 9.08
N LYS A 116 14.70 -0.72 8.82
CA LYS A 116 15.73 -0.32 9.78
C LYS A 116 16.51 0.84 9.21
N GLN A 117 16.76 1.86 10.02
CA GLN A 117 17.36 3.11 9.55
C GLN A 117 18.37 3.66 10.55
N ARG A 118 19.50 4.15 10.05
CA ARG A 118 20.54 4.82 10.85
C ARG A 118 21.16 5.99 10.08
N PRO A 119 21.63 7.04 10.77
CA PRO A 119 22.48 8.07 10.18
C PRO A 119 23.73 7.46 9.54
N PHE A 120 24.05 7.85 8.30
CA PHE A 120 25.32 7.49 7.68
C PHE A 120 26.37 8.55 8.00
N THR A 121 27.28 8.24 8.92
CA THR A 121 28.40 9.12 9.33
C THR A 121 29.76 8.55 8.94
N LYS A 122 29.89 7.22 8.87
CA LYS A 122 31.12 6.47 8.56
C LYS A 122 30.80 5.22 7.75
N GLU A 123 31.77 4.65 7.05
CA GLU A 123 31.58 3.39 6.29
C GLU A 123 31.20 2.19 7.16
N GLU A 124 31.52 2.24 8.46
CA GLU A 124 31.12 1.22 9.44
C GLU A 124 29.60 1.20 9.64
N ASP A 125 28.91 2.34 9.46
CA ASP A 125 27.44 2.46 9.66
C ASP A 125 26.64 1.69 8.60
N ILE A 126 27.29 1.33 7.49
CA ILE A 126 26.73 0.46 6.44
C ILE A 126 26.65 -0.99 6.93
N ARG A 127 27.50 -1.37 7.87
CA ARG A 127 27.61 -2.73 8.37
C ARG A 127 26.74 -2.86 9.61
N ASP A 128 25.87 -3.86 9.57
CA ASP A 128 25.14 -4.35 10.74
C ASP A 128 24.09 -3.37 11.28
N LEU A 129 22.87 -3.46 10.74
CA LEU A 129 21.68 -2.83 11.33
C LEU A 129 21.01 -3.77 12.35
N GLU A 130 21.66 -4.87 12.76
CA GLU A 130 21.11 -5.83 13.72
C GLU A 130 20.78 -5.19 15.07
N ASP A 131 21.58 -4.19 15.50
CA ASP A 131 21.39 -3.43 16.73
C ASP A 131 20.21 -2.45 16.69
N ILE A 132 19.63 -2.22 15.51
CA ILE A 132 18.51 -1.30 15.32
C ILE A 132 17.19 -2.06 15.40
N GLU A 133 16.30 -1.55 16.24
CA GLU A 133 14.93 -2.06 16.36
C GLU A 133 14.17 -1.86 15.03
N PRO A 134 13.67 -2.95 14.41
CA PRO A 134 12.95 -2.84 13.15
C PRO A 134 11.60 -2.17 13.34
N ILE A 135 11.29 -1.21 12.47
CA ILE A 135 9.98 -0.57 12.41
C ILE A 135 9.12 -1.39 11.46
N CYS A 136 8.02 -1.94 11.96
CA CYS A 136 7.04 -2.62 11.11
C CYS A 136 6.23 -1.59 10.31
N LEU A 137 6.36 -1.63 8.99
CA LEU A 137 5.65 -0.72 8.09
C LEU A 137 4.32 -1.28 7.60
N LEU A 138 4.25 -2.60 7.39
CA LEU A 138 3.05 -3.26 6.92
C LEU A 138 2.98 -4.70 7.43
N GLU A 139 1.85 -5.07 8.02
CA GLU A 139 1.57 -6.44 8.47
C GLU A 139 0.62 -7.18 7.54
N ASN A 140 0.52 -8.50 7.70
CA ASN A 140 -0.39 -9.39 6.97
C ASN A 140 -0.19 -9.30 5.44
N VAL A 141 1.07 -9.29 5.02
CA VAL A 141 1.50 -9.26 3.62
C VAL A 141 1.69 -10.69 3.14
N ASP A 142 0.93 -11.07 2.11
CA ASP A 142 0.99 -12.41 1.53
C ASP A 142 2.24 -12.61 0.67
N THR A 143 2.69 -11.54 0.01
CA THR A 143 3.84 -11.58 -0.89
C THR A 143 4.48 -10.21 -0.98
N PHE A 144 5.80 -10.16 -0.88
CA PHE A 144 6.62 -9.00 -1.18
C PHE A 144 7.77 -9.48 -2.07
N LYS A 145 7.86 -8.97 -3.30
CA LYS A 145 8.89 -9.37 -4.25
C LYS A 145 9.55 -8.14 -4.85
N ILE A 146 10.87 -8.07 -4.74
CA ILE A 146 11.70 -7.03 -5.36
C ILE A 146 12.44 -7.63 -6.55
N THR A 147 12.46 -6.89 -7.65
CA THR A 147 13.21 -7.22 -8.86
C THR A 147 13.93 -5.98 -9.39
N TYR A 148 15.07 -6.20 -10.02
CA TYR A 148 16.02 -5.16 -10.40
C TYR A 148 16.26 -5.16 -11.89
N LEU A 149 16.17 -3.99 -12.52
CA LEU A 149 16.40 -3.85 -13.96
C LEU A 149 17.88 -3.67 -14.28
N ALA A 150 18.44 -4.60 -15.04
CA ALA A 150 19.83 -4.56 -15.46
C ALA A 150 20.05 -3.72 -16.73
N ASP A 151 21.17 -2.99 -16.78
CA ASP A 151 21.69 -2.41 -18.03
C ASP A 151 22.63 -3.43 -18.70
N ILE A 152 22.20 -4.01 -19.81
CA ILE A 152 23.03 -4.89 -20.64
C ILE A 152 23.76 -4.01 -21.66
N LYS A 153 25.01 -3.68 -21.35
CA LYS A 153 25.88 -2.90 -22.25
C LYS A 153 25.82 -3.45 -23.69
N GLY A 154 25.35 -2.63 -24.62
CA GLY A 154 25.40 -2.89 -26.06
C GLY A 154 24.09 -3.36 -26.71
N LEU A 155 23.02 -3.57 -25.94
CA LEU A 155 21.69 -3.82 -26.49
C LEU A 155 20.66 -2.91 -25.80
N TRP A 156 20.35 -1.79 -26.44
CA TRP A 156 19.23 -0.91 -26.04
C TRP A 156 17.86 -1.62 -26.03
N ASP A 157 17.79 -2.84 -26.57
CA ASP A 157 16.56 -3.62 -26.74
C ASP A 157 16.44 -4.84 -25.78
N ARG A 158 17.41 -5.07 -24.87
CA ARG A 158 17.31 -6.17 -23.90
C ARG A 158 17.43 -5.65 -22.47
N PHE A 159 16.29 -5.66 -21.80
CA PHE A 159 16.14 -5.37 -20.39
C PHE A 159 15.86 -6.69 -19.67
N ASP A 160 16.83 -7.17 -18.89
CA ASP A 160 16.63 -8.32 -18.03
C ASP A 160 16.36 -7.87 -16.59
N TRP A 161 15.39 -8.55 -15.97
CA TRP A 161 15.04 -8.37 -14.57
C TRP A 161 15.75 -9.46 -13.76
N GLU A 162 16.52 -9.04 -12.76
CA GLU A 162 17.24 -9.92 -11.84
C GLU A 162 16.57 -9.88 -10.45
N ASP A 163 16.57 -11.01 -9.73
CA ASP A 163 16.03 -11.09 -8.35
C ASP A 163 17.08 -10.67 -7.30
N HIS A 164 18.35 -10.47 -7.69
CA HIS A 164 19.45 -10.11 -6.80
C HIS A 164 20.28 -8.99 -7.41
N TRP A 165 20.81 -8.10 -6.57
CA TRP A 165 21.59 -6.97 -7.03
C TRP A 165 22.61 -6.51 -6.00
N LYS A 166 23.83 -6.18 -6.45
CA LYS A 166 24.92 -5.78 -5.55
C LYS A 166 25.91 -4.83 -6.23
N ASN A 167 26.52 -3.94 -5.43
CA ASN A 167 27.69 -3.11 -5.78
C ASN A 167 27.48 -2.09 -6.92
N ARG A 168 26.24 -1.82 -7.34
CA ARG A 168 25.88 -0.77 -8.33
C ARG A 168 24.40 -0.41 -8.20
N LEU A 169 23.96 0.71 -8.78
CA LEU A 169 22.53 1.00 -8.92
C LEU A 169 21.93 0.25 -10.13
N PRO A 170 20.76 -0.38 -9.99
CA PRO A 170 20.00 -0.86 -11.13
C PRO A 170 19.39 0.32 -11.89
N LEU A 171 18.89 0.10 -13.12
CA LEU A 171 18.19 1.14 -13.88
C LEU A 171 16.82 1.46 -13.29
N ALA A 172 16.17 0.46 -12.71
CA ALA A 172 14.89 0.57 -12.05
C ALA A 172 14.72 -0.54 -11.03
N ILE A 173 13.85 -0.31 -10.07
CA ILE A 173 13.42 -1.30 -9.07
C ILE A 173 11.93 -1.50 -9.24
N LYS A 174 11.50 -2.76 -9.29
CA LYS A 174 10.09 -3.13 -9.22
C LYS A 174 9.84 -3.85 -7.90
N ALA A 175 8.96 -3.30 -7.07
CA ALA A 175 8.48 -3.94 -5.85
C ALA A 175 7.00 -4.30 -6.02
N GLU A 176 6.66 -5.56 -5.79
CA GLU A 176 5.30 -6.08 -5.87
C GLU A 176 4.84 -6.53 -4.49
N ILE A 177 3.69 -6.01 -4.05
CA ILE A 177 3.16 -6.26 -2.71
C ILE A 177 1.74 -6.79 -2.84
N LYS A 178 1.47 -7.93 -2.22
CA LYS A 178 0.15 -8.55 -2.17
C LYS A 178 -0.35 -8.64 -0.73
N LYS A 179 -1.58 -8.20 -0.50
CA LYS A 179 -2.28 -8.26 0.78
C LYS A 179 -3.76 -8.54 0.57
N GLY A 180 -4.21 -9.72 0.98
CA GLY A 180 -5.54 -10.24 0.71
C GLY A 180 -5.82 -10.36 -0.79
N HIS A 181 -6.92 -9.74 -1.23
CA HIS A 181 -7.31 -9.70 -2.64
C HIS A 181 -6.64 -8.58 -3.45
N HIS A 182 -5.75 -7.82 -2.82
CA HIS A 182 -5.17 -6.65 -3.44
C HIS A 182 -3.69 -6.83 -3.74
N THR A 183 -3.29 -6.28 -4.87
CA THR A 183 -1.91 -6.28 -5.32
C THR A 183 -1.56 -4.87 -5.77
N THR A 184 -0.43 -4.37 -5.31
CA THR A 184 0.15 -3.11 -5.75
C THR A 184 1.55 -3.36 -6.28
N THR A 185 1.89 -2.66 -7.35
CA THR A 185 3.21 -2.71 -7.94
C THR A 185 3.76 -1.30 -7.99
N ILE A 186 5.02 -1.19 -7.60
CA ILE A 186 5.77 0.06 -7.56
C ILE A 186 6.94 -0.13 -8.51
N TRP A 187 7.13 0.84 -9.40
CA TRP A 187 8.24 0.84 -10.34
C TRP A 187 8.99 2.14 -10.22
N VAL A 188 10.18 2.11 -9.63
CA VAL A 188 10.99 3.30 -9.37
C VAL A 188 12.16 3.32 -10.36
N PRO A 189 12.16 4.25 -11.34
CA PRO A 189 13.31 4.43 -12.20
C PRO A 189 14.44 5.10 -11.42
N LEU A 190 15.62 4.51 -11.47
CA LEU A 190 16.85 5.05 -10.87
C LEU A 190 17.70 5.61 -12.02
N LEU A 191 17.28 6.77 -12.52
CA LEU A 191 18.04 7.45 -13.55
C LEU A 191 19.36 7.91 -12.95
N LYS A 192 20.48 7.55 -13.60
CA LYS A 192 21.74 8.28 -13.42
C LYS A 192 21.48 9.72 -13.85
N SER A 193 21.25 10.61 -12.89
CA SER A 193 21.22 12.04 -13.15
C SER A 193 22.56 12.43 -13.79
N LYS A 194 22.56 12.60 -15.11
CA LYS A 194 23.60 13.31 -15.86
C LYS A 194 23.29 14.81 -15.86
N PHE A 195 22.93 15.37 -14.70
CA PHE A 195 22.91 16.83 -14.53
C PHE A 195 24.22 17.25 -13.89
N GLN A 196 25.26 17.35 -14.74
CA GLN A 196 26.41 18.23 -14.58
C GLN A 196 26.49 19.13 -15.81
#